data_AF-Q49838-F1
#
_entry.id   AF-Q49838-F1
#
_cell.length_a   1.000
_cell.length_b   1.000
_cell.length_c   1.000
_cell.angle_alpha   90.00
_cell.angle_beta   90.00
_cell.angle_gamma   90.00
#
_symmetry.space_group_name_H-M   'P 1'
#
loop_
_entity.id
_entity.type
_entity.pdbx_description
1 polymer ?
#
loop_
_entity_poly.entity_id
_entity_poly.type
_entity_poly.pdbx_seq_one_letter_code
_entity_poly.pdbx_strand_id
1 'polypeptide(L)'
;MGKYPTIQPFEYLEEVVFSHLDRPFLTYTQKTRAITDGKPLHAETGYLRVPQPGHIELVLAHHSDIAEIEVGTYSVTGDLIEVELVTTTIGLVPTAKQVTALGRFFRIDGDEFAYSVQMGAVGQPLQDHLVAVLHRKQ
;
A
#
# COMPACT_ATOMS: atom_id res chain seq x y z
N MET A 1 0.91 8.27 -9.47
CA MET A 1 1.38 7.78 -10.79
C MET A 1 1.76 6.32 -10.66
N GLY A 2 1.39 5.50 -11.64
CA GLY A 2 1.80 4.11 -11.75
C GLY A 2 2.58 3.84 -13.03
N LYS A 3 3.53 2.91 -12.97
CA LYS A 3 4.31 2.41 -14.13
C LYS A 3 4.69 0.96 -13.90
N TYR A 4 4.91 0.21 -14.97
CA TYR A 4 5.54 -1.12 -14.91
C TYR A 4 6.03 -1.52 -16.31
N PRO A 5 7.08 -2.35 -16.49
CA PRO A 5 7.57 -2.69 -17.82
C PRO A 5 6.54 -3.32 -18.77
N THR A 6 5.51 -3.98 -18.22
CA THR A 6 4.49 -4.70 -18.99
C THR A 6 3.20 -3.93 -19.22
N ILE A 7 3.12 -2.66 -18.77
CA ILE A 7 1.93 -1.80 -18.92
C ILE A 7 2.32 -0.38 -19.30
N GLN A 8 1.38 0.38 -19.85
CA GLN A 8 1.59 1.81 -20.06
C GLN A 8 1.51 2.57 -18.72
N PRO A 9 2.32 3.63 -18.52
CA PRO A 9 2.19 4.50 -17.36
C PRO A 9 0.78 5.08 -17.24
N PHE A 10 0.34 5.31 -16.00
CA PHE A 10 -1.00 5.81 -15.71
C PHE A 10 -1.02 6.72 -14.47
N GLU A 11 -2.09 7.49 -14.35
CA GLU A 11 -2.37 8.33 -13.18
C GLU A 11 -3.72 7.96 -12.58
N TYR A 12 -3.91 8.23 -11.30
CA TYR A 12 -5.09 7.85 -10.55
C TYR A 12 -5.37 8.85 -9.43
N LEU A 13 -6.64 8.91 -9.04
CA LEU A 13 -7.08 9.53 -7.79
C LEU A 13 -7.21 8.44 -6.74
N GLU A 14 -6.93 8.79 -5.49
CA GLU A 14 -6.91 7.85 -4.38
C GLU A 14 -7.66 8.40 -3.17
N GLU A 15 -8.33 7.50 -2.46
CA GLU A 15 -8.88 7.73 -1.12
C GLU A 15 -8.39 6.60 -0.20
N VAL A 16 -7.82 6.99 0.94
CA VAL A 16 -7.38 6.08 2.00
C VAL A 16 -8.09 6.46 3.29
N VAL A 17 -8.52 5.44 4.03
CA VAL A 17 -9.09 5.59 5.36
C VAL A 17 -8.34 4.68 6.33
N PHE A 18 -7.77 5.30 7.36
CA PHE A 18 -7.31 4.61 8.56
C PHE A 18 -8.30 4.85 9.70
N SER A 19 -8.65 3.81 10.45
CA SER A 19 -9.50 3.92 11.64
C SER A 19 -9.07 2.90 12.71
N HIS A 20 -9.66 2.91 13.90
CA HIS A 20 -9.36 1.95 14.97
C HIS A 20 -10.63 1.46 15.66
N LEU A 21 -10.53 0.31 16.31
CA LEU A 21 -11.58 -0.30 17.12
C LEU A 21 -11.13 -0.46 18.58
N ASP A 22 -10.34 0.50 19.08
CA ASP A 22 -9.70 0.50 20.41
C ASP A 22 -8.91 -0.78 20.72
N ARG A 23 -8.24 -1.28 19.68
CA ARG A 23 -7.35 -2.45 19.70
C ARG A 23 -6.01 -2.07 19.10
N PRO A 24 -4.92 -2.84 19.32
CA PRO A 24 -3.57 -2.50 18.86
C PRO A 24 -3.37 -2.73 17.35
N PHE A 25 -4.29 -2.21 16.54
CA PHE A 25 -4.24 -2.18 15.09
C PHE A 25 -5.14 -1.07 14.54
N LEU A 26 -4.80 -0.59 13.35
CA LEU A 26 -5.67 0.24 12.53
C LEU A 26 -6.38 -0.63 11.50
N THR A 27 -7.63 -0.30 11.20
CA THR A 27 -8.25 -0.73 9.96
C THR A 27 -7.75 0.17 8.83
N TYR A 28 -7.59 -0.40 7.64
CA TYR A 28 -7.12 0.30 6.45
C TYR A 28 -7.99 -0.07 5.26
N THR A 29 -8.43 0.94 4.52
CA THR A 29 -9.08 0.76 3.21
C THR A 29 -8.53 1.77 2.22
N GLN A 30 -8.22 1.32 1.01
CA GLN A 30 -7.79 2.14 -0.10
C GLN A 30 -8.72 1.92 -1.29
N LYS A 31 -9.09 2.99 -1.98
CA LYS A 31 -9.80 2.93 -3.27
C LYS A 31 -9.19 3.92 -4.24
N THR A 32 -8.96 3.47 -5.47
CA THR A 32 -8.46 4.33 -6.55
C THR A 32 -9.45 4.40 -7.70
N ARG A 33 -9.35 5.48 -8.47
CA ARG A 33 -10.14 5.69 -9.69
C ARG A 33 -9.34 6.42 -10.77
N ALA A 34 -9.72 6.21 -12.03
CA ALA A 34 -9.11 6.92 -13.14
C ALA A 34 -9.41 8.42 -13.06
N ILE A 35 -8.43 9.26 -13.40
CA ILE A 35 -8.60 10.72 -13.45
C ILE A 35 -9.58 11.14 -14.55
N THR A 36 -9.58 10.41 -15.66
CA THR A 36 -10.30 10.79 -16.89
C THR A 36 -11.81 10.62 -16.80
N ASP A 37 -12.28 9.49 -16.26
CA ASP A 37 -13.70 9.14 -16.24
C ASP A 37 -14.20 8.66 -14.87
N GLY A 38 -13.34 8.68 -13.84
CA GLY A 38 -13.71 8.29 -12.48
C GLY A 38 -13.99 6.81 -12.30
N LYS A 39 -13.71 5.95 -13.30
CA LYS A 39 -13.92 4.51 -13.16
C LYS A 39 -13.05 3.94 -12.03
N PRO A 40 -13.59 3.03 -11.19
CA PRO A 40 -12.79 2.32 -10.20
C PRO A 40 -11.61 1.60 -10.83
N LEU A 41 -10.44 1.70 -10.18
CA LEU A 41 -9.22 0.98 -10.54
C LEU A 41 -8.91 -0.06 -9.46
N HIS A 42 -7.84 0.14 -8.70
CA HIS A 42 -7.41 -0.73 -7.62
C HIS A 42 -8.15 -0.45 -6.31
N ALA A 43 -8.38 -1.51 -5.53
CA ALA A 43 -8.87 -1.46 -4.15
C ALA A 43 -8.19 -2.53 -3.29
N GLU A 44 -7.77 -2.13 -2.09
CA GLU A 44 -7.20 -3.01 -1.07
C GLU A 44 -7.77 -2.66 0.31
N THR A 45 -7.82 -3.66 1.19
CA THR A 45 -8.36 -3.51 2.54
C THR A 45 -7.67 -4.45 3.51
N GLY A 46 -7.54 -4.03 4.76
CA GLY A 46 -7.06 -4.90 5.82
C GLY A 46 -6.66 -4.16 7.07
N TYR A 47 -5.52 -4.55 7.66
CA TYR A 47 -5.13 -4.13 8.99
C TYR A 47 -3.65 -3.77 9.08
N LEU A 48 -3.36 -2.67 9.75
CA LEU A 48 -2.01 -2.23 10.11
C LEU A 48 -1.81 -2.45 11.60
N ARG A 49 -0.82 -3.24 12.00
CA ARG A 49 -0.60 -3.67 13.38
C ARG A 49 0.75 -3.21 13.87
N VAL A 50 0.83 -2.88 15.15
CA VAL A 50 2.09 -2.56 15.84
C VAL A 50 2.28 -3.58 16.94
N PRO A 51 2.94 -4.72 16.67
CA PRO A 51 3.09 -5.79 17.67
C PRO A 51 3.97 -5.35 18.85
N GLN A 52 4.94 -4.48 18.59
CA GLN A 52 5.76 -3.80 19.59
C GLN A 52 6.25 -2.45 19.04
N PRO A 53 6.65 -1.49 19.90
CA PRO A 53 7.15 -0.20 19.43
C PRO A 53 8.28 -0.33 18.40
N GLY A 54 8.21 0.47 17.34
CA GLY A 54 9.17 0.45 16.23
C GLY A 54 8.95 -0.65 15.18
N HIS A 55 8.04 -1.60 15.40
CA HIS A 55 7.71 -2.67 14.46
C HIS A 55 6.31 -2.52 13.89
N ILE A 56 6.13 -2.94 12.65
CA ILE A 56 4.86 -2.83 11.95
C ILE A 56 4.57 -4.06 11.09
N GLU A 57 3.31 -4.45 11.03
CA GLU A 57 2.80 -5.53 10.17
C GLU A 57 1.59 -5.00 9.40
N LEU A 58 1.53 -5.26 8.10
CA LEU A 58 0.43 -4.89 7.23
C LEU A 58 -0.15 -6.16 6.61
N VAL A 59 -1.45 -6.38 6.79
CA VAL A 59 -2.16 -7.53 6.23
C VAL A 59 -3.24 -7.02 5.31
N LEU A 60 -3.17 -7.34 4.02
CA LEU A 60 -4.08 -6.82 3.01
C LEU A 60 -4.70 -7.92 2.14
N ALA A 61 -5.93 -7.65 1.71
CA ALA A 61 -6.59 -8.33 0.61
C ALA A 61 -6.83 -7.34 -0.53
N HIS A 62 -6.53 -7.76 -1.74
CA HIS A 62 -6.70 -6.99 -2.96
C HIS A 62 -7.91 -7.49 -3.73
N HIS A 63 -8.62 -6.58 -4.41
CA HIS A 63 -9.70 -6.94 -5.31
C HIS A 63 -9.24 -7.83 -6.50
N SER A 64 -7.94 -7.89 -6.77
CA SER A 64 -7.31 -8.65 -7.86
C SER A 64 -6.95 -10.09 -7.47
N ASP A 65 -7.64 -10.64 -6.47
CA ASP A 65 -7.48 -12.00 -5.96
C ASP A 65 -6.08 -12.32 -5.37
N ILE A 66 -5.50 -11.32 -4.72
CA ILE A 66 -4.20 -11.40 -4.03
C ILE A 66 -4.42 -11.09 -2.55
N ALA A 67 -3.69 -11.78 -1.67
CA ALA A 67 -3.53 -11.40 -0.27
C ALA A 67 -2.06 -11.21 0.03
N GLU A 68 -1.72 -10.26 0.90
CA GLU A 68 -0.34 -10.00 1.28
C GLU A 68 -0.17 -9.78 2.78
N ILE A 69 1.01 -10.13 3.26
CA ILE A 69 1.50 -9.78 4.59
C ILE A 69 2.86 -9.12 4.42
N GLU A 70 2.96 -7.86 4.81
CA GLU A 70 4.21 -7.11 4.87
C GLU A 70 4.65 -6.89 6.32
N VAL A 71 5.95 -6.94 6.56
CA VAL A 71 6.55 -6.71 7.87
C VAL A 71 7.68 -5.70 7.72
N GLY A 72 7.84 -4.84 8.71
CA GLY A 72 9.00 -3.96 8.77
C GLY A 72 9.02 -3.08 10.01
N THR A 73 9.45 -1.84 9.84
CA THR A 73 9.73 -0.92 10.94
C THR A 73 9.17 0.47 10.67
N TYR A 74 8.95 1.22 11.74
CA TYR A 74 8.64 2.65 11.65
C TYR A 74 9.52 3.47 12.59
N SER A 75 9.74 4.72 12.22
CA SER A 75 10.41 5.73 13.05
C SER A 75 9.51 6.96 13.21
N VAL A 76 9.73 7.71 14.29
CA VAL A 76 9.01 8.97 14.58
C VAL A 76 10.02 10.05 14.94
N THR A 77 10.02 11.16 14.20
CA THR A 77 10.89 12.32 14.43
C THR A 77 10.06 13.60 14.43
N GLY A 78 9.64 14.05 15.60
CA GLY A 78 8.65 15.15 15.68
C GLY A 78 7.31 14.70 15.12
N ASP A 79 6.78 15.44 14.15
CA ASP A 79 5.50 15.12 13.47
C ASP A 79 5.70 14.20 12.24
N LEU A 80 6.94 13.84 11.93
CA LEU A 80 7.29 12.95 10.83
C LEU A 80 7.24 11.49 11.27
N ILE A 81 6.49 10.67 10.54
CA ILE A 81 6.49 9.21 10.65
C ILE A 81 6.98 8.62 9.32
N GLU A 82 7.97 7.74 9.40
CA GLU A 82 8.47 6.99 8.24
C GLU A 82 8.31 5.49 8.49
N VAL A 83 7.83 4.76 7.48
CA VAL A 83 7.54 3.33 7.57
C VAL A 83 8.15 2.63 6.36
N GLU A 84 8.86 1.54 6.62
CA GLU A 84 9.37 0.64 5.60
C GLU A 84 8.80 -0.75 5.84
N LEU A 85 8.27 -1.36 4.78
CA LEU A 85 7.60 -2.65 4.80
C LEU A 85 8.02 -3.48 3.58
N VAL A 86 8.17 -4.78 3.75
CA VAL A 86 8.39 -5.74 2.65
C VAL A 86 7.54 -6.98 2.84
N THR A 87 7.08 -7.57 1.74
CA THR A 87 6.27 -8.79 1.79
C THR A 87 7.04 -9.96 2.38
N THR A 88 6.43 -10.62 3.35
CA THR A 88 6.85 -11.92 3.88
C THR A 88 6.00 -13.05 3.33
N THR A 89 4.75 -12.76 2.96
CA THR A 89 3.81 -13.73 2.38
C THR A 89 2.97 -13.05 1.31
N ILE A 90 2.81 -13.73 0.18
CA ILE A 90 1.83 -13.39 -0.86
C ILE A 90 0.99 -14.64 -1.12
N GLY A 91 -0.32 -14.52 -0.95
CA GLY A 91 -1.31 -15.51 -1.31
C GLY A 91 -1.93 -15.16 -2.66
N LEU A 92 -1.96 -16.13 -3.58
CA LEU A 92 -2.57 -15.98 -4.91
C LEU A 92 -3.68 -17.01 -5.05
N VAL A 93 -4.86 -16.59 -5.51
CA VAL A 93 -5.82 -17.57 -6.03
C VAL A 93 -5.31 -18.11 -7.38
N PRO A 94 -5.81 -19.26 -7.87
CA PRO A 94 -5.29 -19.90 -9.09
C PRO A 94 -5.31 -19.03 -10.37
N THR A 95 -6.21 -18.06 -10.44
CA THR A 95 -6.39 -17.16 -11.59
C THR A 95 -5.71 -15.79 -11.44
N ALA A 96 -5.11 -15.51 -10.28
CA ALA A 96 -4.45 -14.23 -10.04
C ALA A 96 -3.20 -14.08 -10.92
N LYS A 97 -2.86 -12.83 -11.26
CA LYS A 97 -1.56 -12.53 -11.86
C LYS A 97 -0.46 -12.87 -10.86
N GLN A 98 0.64 -13.41 -11.37
CA GLN A 98 1.77 -13.77 -10.54
C GLN A 98 2.47 -12.53 -9.99
N VAL A 99 2.28 -12.26 -8.70
CA VAL A 99 3.03 -11.29 -7.90
C VAL A 99 3.90 -12.07 -6.92
N THR A 100 5.17 -11.71 -6.80
CA THR A 100 6.16 -12.45 -6.02
C THR A 100 6.79 -11.64 -4.90
N ALA A 101 6.76 -10.31 -4.98
CA ALA A 101 7.24 -9.44 -3.92
C ALA A 101 6.59 -8.05 -4.02
N LEU A 102 6.31 -7.44 -2.87
CA LEU A 102 5.98 -6.02 -2.75
C LEU A 102 6.86 -5.38 -1.67
N GLY A 103 7.16 -4.10 -1.85
CA GLY A 103 7.85 -3.28 -0.86
C GLY A 103 7.18 -1.91 -0.79
N ARG A 104 6.91 -1.42 0.41
CA ARG A 104 6.22 -0.15 0.64
C ARG A 104 7.06 0.77 1.51
N PHE A 105 7.09 2.04 1.12
CA PHE A 105 7.59 3.12 1.94
C PHE A 105 6.47 4.12 2.15
N PHE A 106 6.16 4.44 3.41
CA PHE A 106 5.21 5.47 3.80
C PHE A 106 5.93 6.60 4.51
N ARG A 107 5.55 7.83 4.16
CA ARG A 107 5.99 9.05 4.84
C ARG A 107 4.75 9.86 5.20
N ILE A 108 4.56 10.12 6.48
CA ILE A 108 3.50 10.97 7.00
C ILE A 108 4.14 12.18 7.65
N ASP A 109 3.83 13.36 7.15
CA ASP A 109 4.39 14.64 7.61
C ASP A 109 3.23 15.62 7.83
N GLY A 110 2.75 15.69 9.08
CA GLY A 110 1.55 16.45 9.45
C GLY A 110 0.28 15.96 8.73
N ASP A 111 -0.15 16.72 7.73
CA ASP A 111 -1.33 16.45 6.91
C ASP A 111 -1.01 15.81 5.55
N GLU A 112 0.27 15.65 5.20
CA GLU A 112 0.70 14.98 3.97
C GLU A 112 0.99 13.50 4.25
N PHE A 113 0.44 12.62 3.41
CA PHE A 113 0.77 11.20 3.37
C PHE A 113 1.29 10.83 1.99
N ALA A 114 2.59 10.59 1.88
CA ALA A 114 3.26 10.16 0.65
C ALA A 114 3.66 8.69 0.74
N TYR A 115 3.64 7.99 -0.39
CA TYR A 115 4.16 6.63 -0.46
C TYR A 115 4.76 6.26 -1.80
N SER A 116 5.57 5.20 -1.76
CA SER A 116 5.98 4.43 -2.94
C SER A 116 5.73 2.94 -2.72
N VAL A 117 5.33 2.25 -3.79
CA VAL A 117 5.23 0.78 -3.84
C VAL A 117 6.13 0.26 -4.93
N GLN A 118 7.00 -0.68 -4.57
CA GLN A 118 7.76 -1.50 -5.51
C GLN A 118 7.08 -2.85 -5.65
N MET A 119 7.14 -3.42 -6.86
CA MET A 119 6.51 -4.70 -7.18
C MET A 119 7.45 -5.58 -8.00
N GLY A 120 7.60 -6.83 -7.58
CA GLY A 120 8.12 -7.93 -8.40
C GLY A 120 6.95 -8.79 -8.85
N ALA A 121 6.68 -8.85 -10.15
CA ALA A 121 5.53 -9.53 -10.71
C ALA A 121 5.76 -9.89 -12.18
N VAL A 122 5.03 -10.89 -12.68
CA VAL A 122 4.97 -11.27 -14.10
C VAL A 122 6.34 -11.40 -14.77
N GLY A 123 7.29 -12.02 -14.06
CA GLY A 123 8.66 -12.26 -14.52
C GLY A 123 9.61 -11.06 -14.41
N GLN A 124 9.17 -9.94 -13.84
CA GLN A 124 9.98 -8.75 -13.62
C GLN A 124 10.53 -8.70 -12.17
N PRO A 125 11.76 -8.21 -11.96
CA PRO A 125 12.32 -8.03 -10.62
C PRO A 125 11.58 -6.90 -9.88
N LEU A 126 11.81 -6.83 -8.56
CA LEU A 126 11.30 -5.76 -7.70
C LEU A 126 11.75 -4.39 -8.23
N GLN A 127 10.78 -3.53 -8.55
CA GLN A 127 11.00 -2.18 -9.07
C GLN A 127 9.77 -1.31 -8.83
N ASP A 128 9.92 0.00 -8.98
CA ASP A 128 8.83 0.96 -8.80
C ASP A 128 7.57 0.58 -9.58
N HIS A 129 6.45 0.56 -8.86
CA HIS A 129 5.14 0.38 -9.44
C HIS A 129 4.24 1.59 -9.23
N LEU A 130 4.15 2.12 -8.00
CA LEU A 130 3.22 3.19 -7.63
C LEU A 130 3.93 4.26 -6.80
N VAL A 131 3.52 5.51 -6.99
CA VAL A 131 3.80 6.63 -6.09
C VAL A 131 2.56 7.51 -5.96
N ALA A 132 2.28 8.00 -4.76
CA ALA A 132 1.21 8.97 -4.54
C ALA A 132 1.51 9.90 -3.36
N VAL A 133 0.82 11.03 -3.35
CA VAL A 133 0.78 11.99 -2.25
C VAL A 133 -0.68 12.31 -1.98
N LEU A 134 -1.11 12.11 -0.74
CA LEU A 134 -2.44 12.36 -0.23
C LEU A 134 -2.38 13.47 0.82
N HIS A 135 -3.48 14.18 0.97
CA HIS A 135 -3.63 15.20 2.01
C HIS A 135 -4.79 14.83 2.92
N ARG A 136 -4.64 15.08 4.22
CA ARG A 136 -5.70 14.85 5.21
C ARG A 136 -6.95 15.63 4.81
N LYS A 137 -8.08 14.93 4.76
CA LYS A 137 -9.38 15.55 4.57
C LYS A 137 -9.87 16.10 5.92
N GLN A 138 -10.27 17.37 5.93
CA GLN A 138 -10.91 18.03 7.07
C GLN A 138 -12.37 17.59 7.24
#